data_AF-A0A735IPE5-F1
#
_entry.id   AF-A0A735IPE5-F1
#
_cell.length_a   1.000
_cell.length_b   1.000
_cell.length_c   1.000
_cell.angle_alpha   90.00
_cell.angle_beta   90.00
_cell.angle_gamma   90.00
#
_symmetry.space_group_name_H-M   'P 1'
#
loop_
_entity.id
_entity.type
_entity.pdbx_description
1 polymer ?
#
loop_
_entity_poly.entity_id
_entity_poly.type
_entity_poly.pdbx_seq_one_letter_code
_entity_poly.pdbx_strand_id
1 'polypeptide(L)' 'MEELRERGVNFRSLTDSIDTSTPMGRFFFHIMGALAEMERELIVERTRAGLEAARAQTGRLIGAGIPRQRVAITYDVGL' A
#
# COMPACT_ATOMS: atom_id res chain seq x y z
N MET A 1 -10.86 -8.92 14.36
CA MET A 1 -12.28 -8.61 14.71
C MET A 1 -13.04 -9.85 15.15
N GLU A 2 -12.95 -10.96 14.40
CA GLU A 2 -13.58 -12.23 14.80
C GLU A 2 -13.19 -12.62 16.24
N GLU A 3 -11.88 -12.59 16.54
CA GLU A 3 -11.36 -12.88 17.89
C GLU A 3 -11.91 -11.94 18.99
N LEU A 4 -12.06 -10.64 18.70
CA LEU A 4 -12.65 -9.69 19.66
C LEU A 4 -14.13 -10.03 19.91
N ARG A 5 -14.84 -10.43 18.86
CA ARG A 5 -16.25 -10.80 18.93
C ARG A 5 -16.45 -12.10 19.71
N GLU A 6 -15.60 -13.10 19.49
CA GLU A 6 -15.57 -14.36 20.27
C GLU A 6 -15.36 -14.11 21.77
N ARG A 7 -14.62 -13.05 22.11
CA ARG A 7 -14.38 -12.61 23.49
C ARG A 7 -15.46 -11.66 24.03
N GLY A 8 -16.51 -11.37 23.26
CA GLY A 8 -17.59 -10.45 23.67
C GLY A 8 -17.16 -8.98 23.73
N VAL A 9 -16.06 -8.60 23.08
CA VAL A 9 -15.50 -7.24 23.09
C VAL A 9 -15.98 -6.45 21.87
N ASN A 10 -16.47 -5.23 22.11
CA ASN A 10 -16.83 -4.27 21.06
C ASN A 10 -15.72 -3.25 20.85
N PHE A 11 -15.45 -2.92 19.57
CA PHE A 11 -14.61 -1.81 19.17
C PHE A 11 -15.43 -0.54 18.96
N ARG A 12 -14.96 0.57 19.52
CA ARG A 12 -15.50 1.91 19.29
C ARG A 12 -14.38 2.89 18.97
N SER A 13 -14.43 3.51 17.80
CA SER A 13 -13.55 4.63 17.46
C SER A 13 -14.07 5.91 18.13
N LEU A 14 -13.17 6.66 18.76
CA LEU A 14 -13.48 7.94 19.39
C LEU A 14 -13.50 9.08 18.36
N THR A 15 -12.79 8.92 17.24
CA THR A 15 -12.61 9.93 16.19
C THR A 15 -13.54 9.71 15.01
N ASP A 16 -13.77 8.45 14.64
CA ASP A 16 -14.39 8.10 13.35
C ASP A 16 -15.85 7.66 13.49
N SER A 17 -16.44 7.81 14.68
CA SER A 17 -17.83 7.43 15.00
C SER A 17 -18.20 5.97 14.65
N ILE A 18 -17.23 5.07 14.60
CA ILE A 18 -17.45 3.64 14.35
C ILE A 18 -17.76 2.96 15.69
N ASP A 19 -18.94 2.36 15.83
CA ASP A 19 -19.32 1.55 16.99
C ASP A 19 -19.80 0.16 16.57
N THR A 20 -18.93 -0.83 16.78
CA THR A 20 -19.18 -2.23 16.36
C THR A 20 -20.11 -3.00 17.30
N SER A 21 -20.60 -2.38 18.38
CA SER A 21 -21.74 -2.92 19.13
C SER A 21 -23.03 -2.90 18.30
N THR A 22 -23.13 -2.00 17.32
CA THR A 22 -24.29 -1.86 16.43
C THR A 22 -24.14 -2.67 15.13
N PRO A 23 -25.23 -3.18 14.53
CA PRO A 23 -25.16 -3.84 13.22
C PRO A 23 -24.58 -2.95 12.12
N MET A 24 -24.95 -1.66 12.10
CA MET A 24 -24.46 -0.69 11.12
C MET A 24 -22.96 -0.43 11.29
N GLY A 25 -22.46 -0.26 12.51
CA GLY A 25 -21.04 -0.05 12.75
C GLY A 25 -20.17 -1.26 12.40
N ARG A 26 -20.68 -2.49 12.58
CA ARG A 26 -19.99 -3.70 12.07
C ARG A 26 -19.93 -3.72 10.55
N PHE A 27 -21.03 -3.41 9.89
CA PHE A 27 -21.07 -3.35 8.42
C PHE A 27 -20.08 -2.31 7.88
N PHE A 28 -20.09 -1.11 8.44
CA PHE A 28 -19.17 -0.05 8.02
C PHE A 28 -17.70 -0.42 8.29
N PHE A 29 -17.40 -1.03 9.44
CA PHE A 29 -16.06 -1.53 9.74
C PHE A 29 -15.57 -2.54 8.69
N HIS A 30 -16.44 -3.46 8.23
CA HIS A 30 -16.07 -4.42 7.17
C HIS A 30 -15.79 -3.74 5.83
N ILE A 31 -16.60 -2.76 5.43
CA ILE A 31 -16.35 -1.97 4.21
C ILE A 31 -15.00 -1.25 4.32
N MET A 32 -14.73 -0.59 5.44
CA MET A 32 -13.46 0.10 5.64
C MET A 32 -12.26 -0.85 5.61
N GLY A 33 -12.41 -2.06 6.15
CA GLY A 33 -11.40 -3.11 6.05
C GLY A 33 -11.11 -3.51 4.60
N ALA A 34 -12.17 -3.75 3.80
CA ALA A 34 -12.03 -4.08 2.39
C ALA A 34 -11.41 -2.92 1.56
N LEU A 35 -11.80 -1.68 1.86
CA LEU A 35 -11.21 -0.50 1.22
C LEU A 35 -9.72 -0.35 1.56
N ALA A 36 -9.34 -0.54 2.82
CA ALA A 36 -7.95 -0.46 3.24
C ALA A 36 -7.08 -1.54 2.57
N GLU A 37 -7.62 -2.74 2.36
CA GLU A 37 -6.95 -3.81 1.61
C GLU A 37 -6.75 -3.43 0.13
N MET A 38 -7.80 -2.95 -0.53
CA MET A 38 -7.71 -2.46 -1.92
C MET A 38 -6.69 -1.32 -2.06
N GLU A 39 -6.71 -0.35 -1.16
CA GLU A 39 -5.74 0.77 -1.19
C GLU A 39 -4.30 0.27 -1.04
N ARG A 40 -4.07 -0.71 -0.15
CA ARG A 40 -2.76 -1.34 0.04
C ARG A 40 -2.29 -2.01 -1.26
N GLU A 41 -3.17 -2.74 -1.93
CA GLU A 41 -2.84 -3.39 -3.20
C GLU A 41 -2.49 -2.36 -4.28
N LEU A 42 -3.28 -1.29 -4.42
CA LEU A 42 -3.03 -0.21 -5.38
C LEU A 42 -1.70 0.50 -5.12
N ILE A 43 -1.33 0.74 -3.86
CA ILE A 43 -0.04 1.34 -3.51
C ILE A 43 1.12 0.41 -3.93
N VAL A 44 0.99 -0.89 -3.66
CA VAL A 44 2.00 -1.88 -4.05
C VAL A 44 2.14 -1.95 -5.57
N GLU A 45 1.03 -1.98 -6.30
CA GLU A 45 1.03 -2.00 -7.76
C GLU A 45 1.74 -0.77 -8.34
N ARG A 46 1.37 0.44 -7.90
CA ARG A 46 2.02 1.68 -8.35
C ARG A 46 3.51 1.70 -8.04
N THR A 47 3.90 1.21 -6.87
CA THR A 47 5.32 1.13 -6.48
C THR A 47 6.09 0.21 -7.42
N ARG A 48 5.54 -0.97 -7.74
CA ARG A 48 6.15 -1.92 -8.67
C ARG A 48 6.26 -1.34 -10.08
N ALA A 49 5.18 -0.75 -10.60
CA ALA A 49 5.20 -0.10 -11.90
C ALA A 49 6.24 1.03 -11.99
N GLY A 50 6.38 1.84 -10.93
CA GLY A 50 7.40 2.87 -10.85
C GLY A 50 8.82 2.30 -10.86
N LEU A 51 9.08 1.23 -10.10
CA LEU A 51 10.37 0.55 -10.08
C LEU A 51 10.73 -0.08 -11.43
N GLU A 52 9.77 -0.71 -12.11
CA GLU A 52 9.95 -1.27 -13.45
C GLU A 52 10.29 -0.18 -14.48
N ALA A 53 9.56 0.93 -14.46
CA ALA A 53 9.84 2.08 -15.32
C ALA A 53 11.24 2.67 -15.08
N ALA A 54 11.64 2.81 -13.81
CA ALA A 54 12.98 3.28 -13.45
C ALA A 54 14.09 2.33 -13.91
N ARG A 55 13.88 1.00 -13.78
CA ARG A 55 14.81 -0.03 -14.27
C ARG A 55 14.92 -0.02 -15.79
N ALA A 56 13.79 0.07 -16.51
CA ALA A 56 13.79 0.17 -17.96
C ALA A 56 14.53 1.43 -18.44
N GLN A 57 14.30 2.57 -17.77
CA GLN A 57 15.02 3.80 -18.05
C GLN A 57 16.53 3.67 -17.80
N THR A 58 16.91 3.09 -16.67
CA THR A 58 18.31 2.79 -16.33
C THR A 58 18.98 1.95 -17.42
N GLY A 59 18.33 0.87 -17.87
CA GLY A 59 18.81 0.01 -18.94
C GLY A 59 19.00 0.75 -20.27
N ARG A 60 18.04 1.61 -20.65
CA ARG A 60 18.14 2.46 -21.85
C ARG A 60 19.35 3.40 -21.80
N LEU A 61 19.58 4.07 -20.68
CA LEU A 61 20.69 5.03 -20.53
C LEU A 61 22.04 4.33 -20.58
N ILE A 62 22.17 3.17 -19.93
CA ILE A 62 23.39 2.35 -20.01
C ILE A 62 23.63 1.88 -21.46
N GLY A 63 22.58 1.41 -22.15
CA GLY A 63 22.66 1.01 -23.57
C GLY A 63 23.04 2.16 -24.51
N ALA A 64 22.67 3.40 -24.17
CA ALA A 64 23.08 4.61 -24.89
C ALA A 64 24.52 5.07 -24.56
N GLY A 65 25.27 4.31 -23.76
CA GLY A 65 26.67 4.57 -23.42
C GLY A 65 26.87 5.45 -22.17
N ILE A 66 25.82 5.75 -21.40
CA ILE A 66 25.98 6.49 -20.15
C ILE A 66 26.61 5.57 -19.08
N PRO A 67 27.68 6.01 -18.38
CA PRO A 67 28.34 5.20 -17.36
C PRO A 67 27.40 4.82 -16.21
N ARG A 68 27.51 3.56 -15.74
CA ARG A 68 26.67 3.00 -14.67
C ARG A 68 26.72 3.85 -13.39
N GLN A 69 27.89 4.39 -13.03
CA GLN A 69 28.03 5.24 -11.82
C GLN A 69 27.16 6.50 -11.92
N ARG A 70 27.03 7.08 -13.12
CA ARG A 70 26.23 8.28 -13.35
C ARG A 70 24.74 7.98 -13.24
N VAL A 71 24.29 6.85 -13.79
CA VAL A 71 22.88 6.44 -13.74
C VAL A 71 22.45 6.05 -12.32
N ALA A 72 23.33 5.38 -11.56
CA ALA A 72 23.08 5.02 -10.16
C ALA A 72 22.79 6.25 -9.28
N ILE A 73 23.52 7.35 -9.47
CA ILE A 73 23.32 8.60 -8.71
C ILE A 73 21.99 9.27 -9.06
N THR A 74 21.60 9.28 -10.34
CA THR A 74 20.37 9.96 -10.78
C THR A 74 19.09 9.22 -10.38
N TYR A 75 19.12 7.89 -10.39
CA TYR A 75 17.92 7.07 -10.17
C TYR A 75 17.91 6.37 -8.81
N ASP A 76 18.93 6.58 -7.97
CA ASP A 76 19.16 5.86 -6.71
C ASP A 76 18.96 4.34 -6.86
N VAL A 77 19.45 3.82 -7.99
CA VAL A 77 19.40 2.40 -8.32
C VAL A 77 20.72 1.79 -7.90
N GLY A 78 20.67 0.91 -6.90
CA GLY A 78 21.81 0.05 -6.56
C GLY A 78 22.12 -0.85 -7.75
N LEU A 79 23.19 -0.54 -8.48
CA LEU A 79 23.65 -1.24 -9.69
C LEU A 79 24.95 -1.99 -9.46
#